data_AF-W4FTM1-F1
#
_entry.id   AF-W4FTM1-F1
#
_cell.length_a   1.000
_cell.length_b   1.000
_cell.length_c   1.000
_cell.angle_alpha   90.00
_cell.angle_beta   90.00
_cell.angle_gamma   90.00
#
_symmetry.space_group_name_H-M   'P 1'
#
loop_
_entity.id
_entity.type
_entity.pdbx_description
1 polymer ?
#
loop_
_entity_poly.entity_id
_entity_poly.type
_entity_poly.pdbx_seq_one_letter_code
_entity_poly.pdbx_strand_id
1 'polypeptide(L)'
;MNATDLSAFSVHGVNPQHLVEKILRNRIYDSMYWKEQCFGLTAETLVDKAIELTHIGGHFGGNQQPTPFLCLLLKMLQIQPDMEIVVEFIKNGDYKYVTMLGAFYLRLVGKPTDVYPILEELLADYRKIRKRNTLGPSLVHLPC
;
A
#
# COMPACT_ATOMS: atom_id res chain seq x y z
N MET A 1 14.54 -8.93 -10.19
CA MET A 1 14.08 -9.85 -9.14
C MET A 1 12.77 -9.32 -8.59
N ASN A 2 11.64 -9.94 -8.93
CA ASN A 2 10.31 -9.58 -8.41
C ASN A 2 9.70 -10.70 -7.55
N ALA A 3 10.54 -11.67 -7.15
CA ALA A 3 10.12 -12.74 -6.24
C ALA A 3 9.85 -12.16 -4.84
N THR A 4 8.92 -12.78 -4.13
CA THR A 4 8.67 -12.46 -2.71
C THR A 4 9.91 -12.83 -1.91
N ASP A 5 10.16 -12.11 -0.82
CA ASP A 5 11.25 -12.43 0.09
C ASP A 5 11.17 -13.90 0.55
N LEU A 6 12.32 -14.56 0.70
CA LEU A 6 12.39 -15.96 1.12
C LEU A 6 11.89 -16.17 2.55
N SER A 7 11.99 -15.13 3.38
CA SER A 7 11.49 -15.11 4.75
C SER A 7 9.97 -14.91 4.85
N ALA A 8 9.32 -14.52 3.75
CA ALA A 8 7.90 -14.22 3.77
C ALA A 8 7.03 -15.48 3.86
N PHE A 9 6.07 -15.46 4.78
CA PHE A 9 5.07 -16.51 4.95
C PHE A 9 3.84 -16.27 4.08
N SER A 10 3.10 -17.35 3.79
CA SER A 10 1.86 -17.28 3.02
C SER A 10 0.78 -16.51 3.77
N VAL A 11 0.04 -15.66 3.05
CA VAL A 11 -1.09 -14.89 3.58
C VAL A 11 -2.36 -15.38 2.90
N HIS A 12 -3.41 -15.67 3.68
CA HIS A 12 -4.67 -16.26 3.17
C HIS A 12 -4.47 -17.51 2.31
N GLY A 13 -3.44 -18.32 2.64
CA GLY A 13 -3.11 -19.56 1.91
C GLY A 13 -2.43 -19.35 0.55
N VAL A 14 -2.03 -18.12 0.20
CA VAL A 14 -1.34 -17.81 -1.06
C VAL A 14 -0.06 -17.01 -0.81
N ASN A 15 0.78 -16.90 -1.85
CA ASN A 15 1.88 -15.95 -1.83
C ASN A 15 1.31 -14.53 -1.63
N PRO A 16 1.83 -13.71 -0.70
CA PRO A 16 1.28 -12.38 -0.41
C PRO A 16 1.15 -11.47 -1.64
N GLN A 17 2.09 -11.53 -2.58
CA GLN A 17 2.00 -10.76 -3.82
C GLN A 17 0.79 -11.17 -4.66
N HIS A 18 0.31 -12.42 -4.55
CA HIS A 18 -0.84 -12.92 -5.31
C HIS A 18 -2.19 -12.35 -4.86
N LEU A 19 -2.23 -11.60 -3.75
CA LEU A 19 -3.40 -10.79 -3.37
C LEU A 19 -3.67 -9.68 -4.39
N VAL A 20 -2.67 -9.27 -5.18
CA VAL A 20 -2.82 -8.36 -6.32
C VAL A 20 -2.94 -9.19 -7.60
N GLU A 21 -3.91 -8.89 -8.45
CA GLU A 21 -4.16 -9.65 -9.69
C GLU A 21 -2.95 -9.67 -10.64
N LYS A 22 -2.74 -10.79 -11.35
CA LYS A 22 -1.54 -11.00 -12.19
C LYS A 22 -1.31 -9.88 -13.22
N ILE A 23 -2.38 -9.40 -13.86
CA ILE A 23 -2.30 -8.33 -14.86
C ILE A 23 -1.78 -7.04 -14.22
N LEU A 24 -2.31 -6.68 -13.05
CA LEU A 24 -1.87 -5.50 -12.30
C LEU A 24 -0.42 -5.64 -11.83
N ARG A 25 0.00 -6.82 -11.33
CA ARG A 25 1.40 -7.03 -10.94
C ARG A 25 2.37 -6.80 -12.08
N ASN A 26 2.06 -7.34 -13.26
CA ASN A 26 2.90 -7.12 -14.45
C ASN A 26 2.99 -5.62 -14.79
N ARG A 27 1.86 -4.89 -14.76
CA ARG A 27 1.85 -3.43 -14.96
C ARG A 27 2.68 -2.68 -13.91
N ILE A 28 2.64 -3.12 -12.65
CA ILE A 28 3.45 -2.56 -11.56
C ILE A 28 4.93 -2.80 -11.84
N TYR A 29 5.33 -4.04 -12.12
CA TYR A 29 6.73 -4.39 -12.40
C TYR A 29 7.29 -3.65 -13.62
N ASP A 30 6.47 -3.39 -14.63
CA ASP A 30 6.87 -2.66 -15.83
C ASP A 30 6.96 -1.15 -15.64
N SER A 31 6.32 -0.61 -14.59
CA SER A 31 6.27 0.84 -14.32
C SER A 31 7.64 1.41 -13.97
N MET A 32 7.88 2.66 -14.40
CA MET A 32 9.11 3.40 -14.09
C MET A 32 9.28 3.57 -12.58
N TYR A 33 8.20 3.89 -11.85
CA TYR A 33 8.23 4.02 -10.40
C TYR A 33 8.70 2.74 -9.70
N TRP A 34 8.26 1.56 -10.15
CA TRP A 34 8.74 0.30 -9.56
C TRP A 34 10.24 0.09 -9.80
N LYS A 35 10.69 0.32 -11.04
CA LYS A 35 12.08 0.09 -11.44
C LYS A 35 13.06 1.05 -10.79
N GLU A 36 12.65 2.30 -10.54
CA GLU A 36 13.52 3.34 -10.00
C GLU A 36 13.37 3.55 -8.50
N GLN A 37 12.14 3.51 -7.99
CA GLN A 37 11.85 3.88 -6.59
C GLN A 37 11.62 2.66 -5.71
N CYS A 38 11.15 1.52 -6.26
CA CYS A 38 10.90 0.30 -5.48
C CYS A 38 12.05 -0.71 -5.51
N PHE A 39 13.10 -0.43 -6.28
CA PHE A 39 14.29 -1.28 -6.34
C PHE A 39 15.07 -1.20 -5.03
N GLY A 40 15.33 -2.36 -4.41
CA GLY A 40 16.11 -2.44 -3.18
C GLY A 40 15.46 -1.86 -1.92
N LEU A 41 14.19 -1.41 -1.96
CA LEU A 41 13.52 -0.92 -0.74
C LEU A 41 13.42 -2.03 0.32
N THR A 42 13.76 -1.64 1.54
CA THR A 42 13.60 -2.39 2.79
C THR A 42 12.41 -1.85 3.58
N ALA A 43 12.02 -2.51 4.66
CA ALA A 43 10.94 -2.02 5.53
C ALA A 43 11.25 -0.63 6.11
N GLU A 44 12.51 -0.38 6.49
CA GLU A 44 12.99 0.88 7.07
C GLU A 44 12.95 2.03 6.06
N THR A 45 13.45 1.80 4.84
CA THR A 45 13.54 2.85 3.80
C THR A 45 12.22 3.10 3.06
N LEU A 46 11.21 2.26 3.31
CA LEU A 46 9.90 2.40 2.67
C LEU A 46 9.15 3.64 3.16
N VAL A 47 9.36 4.07 4.42
CA VAL A 47 8.71 5.24 4.99
C VAL A 47 9.05 6.52 4.22
N ASP A 48 10.30 6.66 3.78
CA ASP A 48 10.76 7.83 3.01
C ASP A 48 9.96 8.00 1.72
N LYS A 49 9.70 6.88 1.02
CA LYS A 49 8.87 6.87 -0.19
C LYS A 49 7.38 7.01 0.08
N ALA A 50 6.91 6.52 1.22
CA ALA A 50 5.52 6.66 1.63
C ALA A 50 5.19 8.13 1.97
N ILE A 51 6.14 8.91 2.50
CA ILE A 51 5.97 10.34 2.79
C ILE A 51 5.80 11.16 1.50
N GLU A 52 6.49 10.79 0.41
CA GLU A 52 6.39 11.45 -0.89
C GLU A 52 5.02 11.21 -1.59
N LEU A 53 4.18 10.32 -1.05
CA LEU A 53 2.87 10.05 -1.61
C LEU A 53 1.97 11.28 -1.54
N THR A 54 1.25 11.52 -2.63
CA THR A 54 0.37 12.69 -2.78
C THR A 54 -1.09 12.31 -2.98
N HIS A 55 -1.37 11.02 -3.23
CA HIS A 55 -2.68 10.48 -3.58
C HIS A 55 -2.76 8.99 -3.22
N ILE A 56 -3.96 8.50 -2.92
CA ILE A 56 -4.27 7.06 -2.94
C ILE A 56 -4.83 6.66 -4.32
N GLY A 57 -4.73 5.39 -4.70
CA GLY A 57 -5.37 4.88 -5.90
C GLY A 57 -4.85 3.51 -6.33
N GLY A 58 -5.49 2.95 -7.36
CA GLY A 58 -5.06 1.71 -8.01
C GLY A 58 -4.22 2.02 -9.24
N HIS A 59 -4.89 2.08 -10.39
CA HIS A 59 -4.33 2.47 -11.68
C HIS A 59 -5.16 3.59 -12.32
N PHE A 60 -4.57 4.30 -13.28
CA PHE A 60 -5.23 5.42 -13.97
C PHE A 60 -4.83 5.51 -15.46
N GLY A 61 -5.62 6.27 -16.21
CA GLY A 61 -5.40 6.51 -17.64
C GLY A 61 -5.70 5.30 -18.53
N GLY A 62 -5.72 5.53 -19.85
CA GLY A 62 -6.04 4.50 -20.85
C GLY A 62 -5.03 3.33 -20.86
N ASN A 63 -3.77 3.59 -20.49
CA ASN A 63 -2.72 2.57 -20.42
C ASN A 63 -2.69 1.82 -19.08
N GLN A 64 -3.68 2.02 -18.19
CA GLN A 64 -3.76 1.40 -16.87
C GLN A 64 -2.46 1.56 -16.05
N GLN A 65 -1.92 2.77 -16.02
CA GLN A 65 -0.68 3.05 -15.30
C GLN A 65 -0.91 2.92 -13.79
N PRO A 66 -0.11 2.12 -13.06
CA PRO A 66 -0.26 1.97 -11.62
C PRO A 66 0.15 3.25 -10.90
N THR A 67 -0.53 3.55 -9.80
CA THR A 67 -0.15 4.67 -8.92
C THR A 67 1.06 4.30 -8.05
N PRO A 68 1.86 5.29 -7.62
CA PRO A 68 2.92 5.07 -6.62
C PRO A 68 2.41 4.37 -5.35
N PHE A 69 1.19 4.71 -4.91
CA PHE A 69 0.53 4.07 -3.77
C PHE A 69 0.39 2.55 -3.97
N LEU A 70 -0.14 2.12 -5.13
CA LEU A 70 -0.28 0.71 -5.46
C LEU A 70 1.08 0.01 -5.60
N CYS A 71 2.09 0.69 -6.14
CA CYS A 71 3.45 0.15 -6.24
C CYS A 71 4.06 -0.12 -4.86
N LEU A 72 3.98 0.85 -3.94
CA LEU A 72 4.48 0.68 -2.57
C LEU A 72 3.68 -0.38 -1.81
N LEU A 73 2.37 -0.48 -2.02
CA LEU A 73 1.54 -1.53 -1.42
C LEU A 73 1.99 -2.93 -1.89
N LEU A 74 2.27 -3.11 -3.19
CA LEU A 74 2.82 -4.37 -3.70
C LEU A 74 4.23 -4.61 -3.14
N LYS A 75 5.03 -3.56 -2.94
CA LYS A 75 6.35 -3.68 -2.33
C LYS A 75 6.27 -4.17 -0.88
N MET A 76 5.33 -3.66 -0.09
CA MET A 76 5.05 -4.17 1.25
C MET A 76 4.63 -5.63 1.22
N LEU A 77 3.79 -6.05 0.27
CA LEU A 77 3.44 -7.47 0.09
C LEU A 77 4.65 -8.33 -0.33
N GLN A 78 5.62 -7.76 -1.04
CA GLN A 78 6.83 -8.47 -1.44
C GLN A 78 7.80 -8.70 -0.27
N ILE A 79 8.00 -7.69 0.57
CA ILE A 79 8.98 -7.72 1.68
C ILE A 79 8.38 -8.16 3.03
N GLN A 80 7.04 -8.14 3.13
CA GLN A 80 6.26 -8.50 4.31
C GLN A 80 6.82 -7.89 5.62
N PRO A 81 6.75 -6.55 5.80
CA PRO A 81 7.30 -5.91 7.00
C PRO A 81 6.59 -6.38 8.27
N ASP A 82 7.28 -6.30 9.40
CA ASP A 82 6.75 -6.64 10.71
C ASP A 82 5.50 -5.82 11.05
N MET A 83 4.57 -6.43 11.77
CA MET A 83 3.31 -5.78 12.12
C MET A 83 3.51 -4.54 12.99
N GLU A 84 4.57 -4.47 13.79
CA GLU A 84 4.93 -3.29 14.58
C GLU A 84 5.17 -2.08 13.67
N ILE A 85 5.95 -2.25 12.59
CA ILE A 85 6.20 -1.21 11.59
C ILE A 85 4.89 -0.76 10.92
N VAL A 86 4.01 -1.70 10.59
CA VAL A 86 2.71 -1.39 9.97
C VAL A 86 1.82 -0.58 10.93
N VAL A 87 1.82 -0.92 12.22
CA VAL A 87 1.07 -0.18 13.24
C VAL A 87 1.64 1.22 13.43
N GLU A 88 2.96 1.38 13.40
CA GLU A 88 3.60 2.71 13.43
C GLU A 88 3.21 3.56 12.21
N PHE A 89 3.12 2.96 11.03
CA PHE A 89 2.63 3.66 9.84
C PHE A 89 1.20 4.18 10.02
N ILE A 90 0.33 3.37 10.63
CA ILE A 90 -1.07 3.73 10.90
C ILE A 90 -1.15 4.86 11.94
N LYS A 91 -0.35 4.77 13.01
CA LYS A 91 -0.32 5.77 14.08
C LYS A 91 0.36 7.08 13.68
N ASN A 92 0.96 7.15 12.49
CA ASN A 92 1.59 8.35 11.99
C ASN A 92 0.54 9.44 11.67
N GLY A 93 0.32 10.35 12.61
CA GLY A 93 -0.66 11.44 12.50
C GLY A 93 -0.26 12.55 11.53
N ASP A 94 1.03 12.69 11.20
CA ASP A 94 1.53 13.79 10.38
C ASP A 94 1.32 13.52 8.88
N TYR A 95 1.48 12.26 8.47
CA TYR A 95 1.44 11.87 7.06
C TYR A 95 0.25 10.97 6.73
N LYS A 96 -0.87 11.59 6.36
CA LYS A 96 -2.13 10.89 6.01
C LYS A 96 -1.98 9.76 4.98
N TYR A 97 -1.05 9.86 4.02
CA TYR A 97 -0.85 8.81 3.02
C TYR A 97 -0.04 7.63 3.54
N VAL A 98 0.84 7.84 4.52
CA VAL A 98 1.52 6.76 5.26
C VAL A 98 0.50 5.99 6.08
N THR A 99 -0.39 6.71 6.80
CA THR A 99 -1.52 6.12 7.53
C THR A 99 -2.35 5.22 6.62
N MET A 100 -2.75 5.73 5.45
CA MET A 100 -3.54 4.96 4.50
C MET A 100 -2.78 3.75 3.95
N LEU A 101 -1.49 3.89 3.65
CA LEU A 101 -0.69 2.78 3.15
C LEU A 101 -0.63 1.63 4.17
N GLY A 102 -0.36 1.95 5.44
CA GLY A 102 -0.39 0.99 6.53
C GLY A 102 -1.77 0.35 6.72
N ALA A 103 -2.83 1.16 6.70
CA ALA A 103 -4.21 0.67 6.85
C ALA A 103 -4.62 -0.30 5.72
N PHE A 104 -4.28 0.02 4.47
CA PHE A 104 -4.55 -0.85 3.32
C PHE A 104 -3.76 -2.16 3.42
N TYR A 105 -2.49 -2.10 3.80
CA TYR A 105 -1.67 -3.30 3.97
C TYR A 105 -2.20 -4.19 5.10
N LEU A 106 -2.52 -3.60 6.27
CA LEU A 106 -3.12 -4.31 7.39
C LEU A 106 -4.45 -4.97 6.99
N ARG A 107 -5.29 -4.27 6.22
CA ARG A 107 -6.57 -4.83 5.75
C ARG A 107 -6.39 -6.04 4.82
N LEU A 108 -5.30 -6.10 4.06
CA LEU A 108 -5.00 -7.21 3.15
C LEU A 108 -4.37 -8.40 3.86
N VAL A 109 -3.50 -8.17 4.85
CA VAL A 109 -2.68 -9.23 5.47
C VAL A 109 -3.18 -9.66 6.86
N GLY A 110 -3.73 -8.72 7.63
CA GLY A 110 -4.10 -8.90 9.02
C GLY A 110 -5.28 -9.85 9.24
N LYS A 111 -5.33 -10.44 10.44
CA LYS A 111 -6.48 -11.22 10.89
C LYS A 111 -7.63 -10.27 11.26
N PRO A 112 -8.90 -10.67 11.09
CA PRO A 112 -10.04 -9.82 11.43
C PRO A 112 -9.96 -9.27 12.86
N THR A 113 -9.53 -10.08 13.83
CA THR A 113 -9.38 -9.69 15.25
C THR A 113 -8.46 -8.50 15.48
N ASP A 114 -7.42 -8.37 14.66
CA ASP A 114 -6.39 -7.34 14.82
C ASP A 114 -6.73 -6.13 13.95
N VAL A 115 -7.38 -6.37 12.81
CA VAL A 115 -7.78 -5.34 11.84
C VAL A 115 -8.85 -4.42 12.41
N TYR A 116 -9.91 -4.95 13.04
CA TYR A 116 -11.03 -4.14 13.54
C TYR A 116 -10.61 -3.04 14.52
N PRO A 117 -9.96 -3.34 15.67
CA PRO A 117 -9.64 -2.30 16.65
C PRO A 117 -8.75 -1.20 16.07
N ILE A 118 -7.78 -1.57 15.22
CA ILE A 118 -6.83 -0.60 14.63
C ILE A 118 -7.52 0.28 13.58
N LEU A 119 -8.37 -0.30 12.73
CA LEU A 119 -9.05 0.48 11.68
C LEU A 119 -10.24 1.29 12.21
N GLU A 120 -10.87 0.85 13.31
CA GLU A 120 -11.95 1.59 13.96
C GLU A 120 -11.47 2.93 14.52
N GLU A 121 -10.23 3.00 15.04
CA GLU A 121 -9.61 4.26 15.48
C GLU A 121 -9.51 5.29 14.32
N LEU A 122 -9.30 4.82 13.09
CA LEU A 122 -9.20 5.68 11.90
C LEU A 122 -10.56 6.25 11.46
N LEU A 123 -11.69 5.73 11.96
CA LEU A 123 -13.02 6.26 11.63
C LEU A 123 -13.25 7.66 12.20
N ALA A 124 -12.51 8.03 13.25
CA ALA A 124 -12.56 9.37 13.84
C ALA A 124 -11.79 10.42 13.03
N ASP A 125 -11.00 9.99 12.03
CA ASP A 125 -10.20 10.88 11.21
C ASP A 125 -10.98 11.36 9.98
N TYR A 126 -11.26 12.67 9.92
CA TYR A 126 -12.02 13.30 8.82
C TYR A 126 -11.13 14.05 7.81
N ARG A 127 -9.82 13.76 7.77
CA ARG A 127 -8.90 14.43 6.85
C ARG A 127 -9.25 14.15 5.39
N LYS A 128 -9.18 15.19 4.56
CA LYS A 128 -9.35 15.08 3.09
C LYS A 128 -8.12 14.44 2.46
N ILE A 129 -8.33 13.38 1.70
CA ILE A 129 -7.33 12.69 0.89
C ILE A 129 -7.67 12.81 -0.59
N ARG A 130 -6.64 12.80 -1.42
CA ARG A 130 -6.80 12.80 -2.87
C ARG A 130 -6.79 11.36 -3.37
N LYS A 131 -7.82 10.96 -4.08
CA LYS A 131 -7.96 9.63 -4.68
C LYS A 131 -7.89 9.73 -6.20
N ARG A 132 -6.98 8.98 -6.81
CA ARG A 132 -6.84 8.91 -8.27
C ARG A 132 -7.56 7.68 -8.80
N ASN A 133 -8.68 7.91 -9.48
CA ASN A 133 -9.47 6.87 -10.13
C ASN A 133 -9.08 6.76 -11.61
N THR A 134 -9.64 5.75 -12.28
CA THR A 134 -9.50 5.56 -13.73
C THR A 134 -10.02 6.75 -14.54
N LEU A 135 -11.11 7.36 -14.07
CA LEU A 135 -11.78 8.50 -14.70
C LEU A 135 -11.14 9.86 -14.39
N GLY A 136 -10.32 9.96 -13.34
CA GLY A 136 -9.71 11.22 -12.92
C GLY A 136 -9.48 11.32 -11.40
N PRO A 137 -8.90 12.44 -10.94
CA PRO A 137 -8.72 12.71 -9.53
C PRO A 137 -10.05 13.07 -8.86
N SER A 138 -10.26 12.57 -7.65
CA SER A 138 -11.39 12.86 -6.77
C SER A 138 -10.88 13.16 -5.36
N LEU A 139 -11.63 13.94 -4.59
CA LEU A 139 -11.36 14.19 -3.17
C LEU A 139 -12.29 13.32 -2.33
N VAL A 140 -11.72 12.65 -1.35
CA VAL A 140 -12.40 11.69 -0.49
C VAL A 140 -11.98 11.98 0.96
N HIS A 141 -12.82 11.64 1.94
CA HIS A 141 -12.45 11.73 3.35
C HIS A 141 -12.00 10.34 3.83
N LEU A 142 -11.12 10.27 4.83
CA LEU A 142 -11.15 9.09 5.70
C LEU A 142 -12.56 9.09 6.32
N PRO A 143 -13.40 8.03 6.16
CA PRO A 143 -13.09 6.63 5.93
C PRO A 143 -13.94 6.00 4.79
N CYS A 144 -13.65 6.27 3.51
CA CYS A 144 -13.93 5.42 2.31
C CYS A 144 -13.73 6.19 0.98
#